data_AF-A0A958P9G3-F1
#
_entry.id   AF-A0A958P9G3-F1
#
_cell.length_a   1.000
_cell.length_b   1.000
_cell.length_c   1.000
_cell.angle_alpha   90.00
_cell.angle_beta   90.00
_cell.angle_gamma   90.00
#
_symmetry.space_group_name_H-M   'P 1'
#
loop_
_entity.id
_entity.type
_entity.pdbx_description
1 polymer ?
#
loop_
_entity_poly.entity_id
_entity_poly.type
_entity_poly.pdbx_seq_one_letter_code
_entity_poly.pdbx_strand_id
1 'polypeptide(L)'
;MIRKISLPFFSFVILLFFSMTACSVPPKAPLAEVPKATGPTVTVMTYNVENLFDLKDDPKKADETFLPIELKKSEAHQVKCQKIAKKFWRDQCLHWNWNKEALDLKMDRLAKVVRQVNEGKGPDLLFLQEVENKDVLKDWNTRYLKDLGYSQVGLIEGSDLRGIDVAFLSRLPIKGTPQLHKIPFKNIKQSQKQDTRGILQVSFQLPDDQTLTVFVVHFPAPFHPAQLRA
;
A
#
# COMPACT_ATOMS: atom_id res chain seq x y z
N MET A 1 3.00 -15.24 -98.54
CA MET A 1 4.24 -15.52 -97.80
C MET A 1 4.49 -14.38 -96.82
N ILE A 2 3.94 -14.44 -95.61
CA ILE A 2 4.32 -13.62 -94.43
C ILE A 2 4.04 -14.51 -93.21
N ARG A 3 5.08 -14.92 -92.49
CA ARG A 3 4.96 -15.71 -91.24
C ARG A 3 4.80 -14.74 -90.06
N LYS A 4 3.73 -14.91 -89.27
CA LYS A 4 3.59 -14.28 -87.95
C LYS A 4 4.32 -15.13 -86.91
N ILE A 5 5.25 -14.52 -86.18
CA ILE A 5 6.00 -15.10 -85.06
C ILE A 5 5.36 -14.57 -83.78
N SER A 6 4.92 -15.46 -82.90
CA SER A 6 4.47 -15.14 -81.54
C SER A 6 5.59 -15.40 -80.54
N LEU A 7 6.10 -14.37 -79.87
CA LEU A 7 6.97 -14.51 -78.70
C LEU A 7 6.15 -14.60 -77.41
N PRO A 8 6.48 -15.50 -76.46
CA PRO A 8 5.84 -15.54 -75.17
C PRO A 8 6.43 -14.49 -74.21
N PHE A 9 5.55 -13.80 -73.49
CA PHE A 9 5.87 -12.88 -72.40
C PHE A 9 6.36 -13.70 -71.19
N PHE A 10 7.64 -13.60 -70.83
CA PHE A 10 8.15 -14.11 -69.55
C PHE A 10 8.17 -12.98 -68.53
N SER A 11 7.31 -13.06 -67.52
CA SER A 11 7.29 -12.13 -66.39
C SER A 11 8.39 -12.52 -65.40
N PHE A 12 9.45 -11.71 -65.29
CA PHE A 12 10.51 -11.88 -64.31
C PHE A 12 10.04 -11.29 -62.96
N VAL A 13 9.75 -12.15 -61.97
CA VAL A 13 9.53 -11.72 -60.59
C VAL A 13 10.88 -11.74 -59.88
N ILE A 14 11.43 -10.57 -59.57
CA ILE A 14 12.65 -10.43 -58.77
C ILE A 14 12.26 -10.59 -57.30
N LEU A 15 12.53 -11.75 -56.71
CA LEU A 15 12.44 -11.97 -55.26
C LEU A 15 13.68 -11.35 -54.59
N LEU A 16 13.51 -10.19 -53.97
CA LEU A 16 14.49 -9.61 -53.05
C LEU A 16 14.47 -10.39 -51.72
N PHE A 17 15.48 -11.24 -51.49
CA PHE A 17 15.71 -11.86 -50.19
C PHE A 17 16.30 -10.81 -49.22
N PHE A 18 15.44 -10.25 -48.36
CA PHE A 18 15.89 -9.51 -47.18
C PHE A 18 16.44 -10.51 -46.16
N SER A 19 17.77 -10.61 -46.07
CA SER A 19 18.45 -11.33 -44.99
C SER A 19 18.20 -10.60 -43.68
N MET A 20 17.18 -11.02 -42.92
CA MET A 20 17.05 -10.64 -41.52
C MET A 20 18.13 -11.36 -40.72
N THR A 21 19.28 -10.71 -40.54
CA THR A 21 20.23 -11.09 -39.49
C THR A 21 19.60 -10.75 -38.14
N ALA A 22 18.85 -11.69 -37.60
CA ALA A 22 18.45 -11.64 -36.21
C ALA A 22 19.71 -11.71 -35.34
N CYS A 23 19.99 -10.65 -34.59
CA CYS A 23 20.99 -10.70 -33.52
C CYS A 23 20.55 -11.78 -32.52
N SER A 24 21.20 -12.93 -32.53
CA SER A 24 21.02 -13.96 -31.51
C SER A 24 21.59 -13.43 -30.19
N VAL A 25 20.73 -12.89 -29.33
CA VAL A 25 21.09 -12.62 -27.93
C VAL A 25 21.35 -13.97 -27.28
N PRO A 26 22.55 -14.25 -26.76
CA PRO A 26 22.81 -15.50 -26.07
C PRO A 26 21.85 -15.63 -24.89
N PRO A 27 21.28 -16.83 -24.64
CA PRO A 27 20.43 -17.04 -23.48
C PRO A 27 21.21 -16.64 -22.23
N LYS A 28 20.62 -15.75 -21.42
CA LYS A 28 21.18 -15.37 -20.12
C LYS A 28 21.44 -16.65 -19.35
N ALA A 29 22.68 -16.85 -18.89
CA ALA A 29 23.02 -18.01 -18.06
C ALA A 29 21.98 -18.12 -16.94
N PRO A 30 21.49 -19.35 -16.63
CA PRO A 30 20.58 -19.52 -15.51
C PRO A 30 21.23 -18.87 -14.30
N LEU A 31 20.49 -17.98 -13.64
CA LEU A 31 20.91 -17.44 -12.35
C LEU A 31 21.23 -18.66 -11.48
N ALA A 32 22.41 -18.67 -10.86
CA ALA A 32 22.78 -19.74 -9.94
C ALA A 32 21.62 -19.95 -8.96
N GLU A 33 21.17 -21.20 -8.82
CA GLU A 33 20.12 -21.53 -7.84
C GLU A 33 20.63 -21.10 -6.46
N VAL A 34 19.97 -20.09 -5.88
CA VAL A 34 20.23 -19.69 -4.50
C VAL A 34 19.89 -20.90 -3.64
N PRO A 35 20.80 -21.39 -2.78
CA PRO A 35 20.52 -22.52 -1.91
C PRO A 35 19.21 -22.28 -1.18
N LYS A 36 18.24 -23.18 -1.39
CA LYS A 36 16.94 -23.07 -0.72
C LYS A 36 17.17 -23.25 0.78
N ALA A 37 16.87 -22.21 1.56
CA ALA A 37 17.01 -22.27 3.01
C ALA A 37 16.16 -23.44 3.56
N THR A 38 16.73 -24.23 4.47
CA THR A 38 16.14 -25.45 5.03
C THR A 38 15.40 -25.20 6.36
N GLY A 39 15.36 -23.95 6.82
CA GLY A 39 14.74 -23.56 8.09
C GLY A 39 13.25 -23.20 7.98
N PRO A 40 12.61 -22.91 9.13
CA PRO A 40 11.24 -22.40 9.17
C PRO A 40 11.10 -21.16 8.28
N THR A 41 10.03 -21.10 7.50
CA THR A 41 9.74 -19.94 6.64
C THR A 41 8.81 -18.99 7.37
N VAL A 42 9.08 -17.69 7.27
CA VAL A 42 8.21 -16.62 7.76
C VAL A 42 7.78 -15.77 6.57
N THR A 43 6.47 -15.59 6.44
CA THR A 43 5.85 -14.78 5.39
C THR A 43 5.60 -13.36 5.87
N VAL A 44 6.03 -12.39 5.08
CA VAL A 44 5.92 -10.97 5.39
C VAL A 44 5.15 -10.28 4.29
N MET A 45 4.21 -9.40 4.66
CA MET A 45 3.48 -8.54 3.75
C MET A 45 3.55 -7.10 4.25
N THR A 46 3.72 -6.17 3.32
CA THR A 46 3.48 -4.74 3.56
C THR A 46 2.33 -4.30 2.67
N TYR A 47 1.40 -3.51 3.22
CA TYR A 47 0.20 -3.11 2.51
C TYR A 47 -0.29 -1.73 2.95
N ASN A 48 -0.26 -0.77 2.03
CA ASN A 48 -0.98 0.49 2.22
C ASN A 48 -2.48 0.22 1.97
N VAL A 49 -3.30 0.44 3.00
CA VAL A 49 -4.75 0.12 2.95
C VAL A 49 -5.61 1.29 2.45
N GLU A 50 -4.99 2.35 1.94
CA GLU A 50 -5.61 3.53 1.34
C GLU A 50 -6.68 4.18 2.21
N ASN A 51 -6.32 4.61 3.43
CA ASN A 51 -7.21 5.22 4.42
C ASN A 51 -8.24 4.23 4.98
N LEU A 52 -7.83 3.41 5.95
CA LEU A 52 -8.74 2.63 6.80
C LEU A 52 -9.09 3.45 8.06
N PHE A 53 -10.24 4.12 8.00
CA PHE A 53 -10.80 5.00 9.05
C PHE A 53 -12.07 4.38 9.63
N ASP A 54 -12.31 4.61 10.91
CA ASP A 54 -13.58 4.28 11.55
C ASP A 54 -14.68 5.30 11.18
N LEU A 55 -15.76 5.35 11.96
CA LEU A 55 -16.95 6.15 11.67
C LEU A 55 -17.15 7.28 12.69
N LYS A 56 -16.19 7.47 13.60
CA LYS A 56 -16.26 8.40 14.73
C LYS A 56 -15.37 9.59 14.43
N ASP A 57 -15.92 10.78 14.60
CA ASP A 57 -15.18 12.03 14.51
C ASP A 57 -14.14 12.11 15.63
N ASP A 58 -12.85 12.20 15.27
CA ASP A 58 -11.78 12.62 16.17
C ASP A 58 -11.51 14.12 15.97
N PRO A 59 -11.93 15.00 16.91
CA PRO A 59 -11.74 16.44 16.78
C PRO A 59 -10.26 16.87 16.74
N LYS A 60 -9.32 15.97 17.05
CA LYS A 60 -7.87 16.21 16.96
C LYS A 60 -7.28 15.82 15.61
N LYS A 61 -8.04 15.14 14.74
CA LYS A 61 -7.63 14.68 13.42
C LYS A 61 -8.41 15.41 12.33
N ALA A 62 -7.98 15.19 11.09
CA ALA A 62 -8.56 15.70 9.85
C ALA A 62 -9.23 14.55 9.08
N ASP A 63 -10.18 13.91 9.75
CA ASP A 63 -10.91 12.69 9.37
C ASP A 63 -12.34 12.99 8.89
N GLU A 64 -12.73 14.26 8.75
CA GLU A 64 -14.10 14.69 8.44
C GLU A 64 -14.63 14.12 7.12
N THR A 65 -13.71 13.75 6.23
CA THR A 65 -14.04 13.08 4.98
C THR A 65 -14.61 11.67 5.22
N PHE A 66 -14.10 10.96 6.22
CA PHE A 66 -14.43 9.58 6.56
C PHE A 66 -15.50 9.50 7.65
N LEU A 67 -16.54 10.33 7.53
CA LEU A 67 -17.71 10.26 8.41
C LEU A 67 -18.98 9.86 7.64
N PRO A 68 -19.94 9.22 8.32
CA PRO A 68 -21.27 9.02 7.78
C PRO A 68 -21.95 10.36 7.45
N ILE A 69 -22.76 10.38 6.39
CA ILE A 69 -23.37 11.62 5.88
C ILE A 69 -24.26 12.33 6.92
N GLU A 70 -24.85 11.58 7.85
CA GLU A 70 -25.65 12.09 8.95
C GLU A 70 -24.85 12.95 9.93
N LEU A 71 -23.56 12.68 10.11
CA LEU A 71 -22.68 13.45 11.00
C LEU A 71 -22.18 14.75 10.35
N LYS A 72 -22.29 14.87 9.02
CA LYS A 72 -21.79 16.00 8.23
C LYS A 72 -22.73 17.21 8.18
N LYS A 73 -23.88 17.13 8.85
CA LYS A 73 -24.97 18.12 8.74
C LYS A 73 -24.75 19.40 9.54
N SER A 74 -23.87 19.39 10.54
CA SER A 74 -23.66 20.54 11.40
C SER A 74 -23.03 21.71 10.64
N GLU A 75 -23.38 22.94 11.04
CA GLU A 75 -22.74 24.15 10.48
C GLU A 75 -21.22 24.12 10.71
N ALA A 76 -20.78 23.66 11.88
CA ALA A 76 -19.36 23.51 12.20
C ALA A 76 -18.63 22.62 11.18
N HIS A 77 -19.21 21.47 10.81
CA HIS A 77 -18.65 20.57 9.80
C HIS A 77 -18.59 21.24 8.42
N GLN A 78 -19.69 21.85 7.99
CA GLN A 78 -19.78 22.51 6.70
C GLN A 78 -18.74 23.64 6.57
N VAL A 79 -18.63 24.49 7.60
CA VAL A 79 -17.64 25.57 7.66
C VAL A 79 -16.21 25.01 7.67
N LYS A 80 -15.96 23.90 8.36
CA LYS A 80 -14.63 23.23 8.36
C LYS A 80 -14.28 22.74 6.96
N CYS A 81 -15.17 22.00 6.30
CA CYS A 81 -14.96 21.50 4.94
C CYS A 81 -14.82 22.63 3.90
N GLN A 82 -15.57 23.73 4.02
CA GLN A 82 -15.50 24.85 3.07
C GLN A 82 -14.12 25.53 3.01
N LYS A 83 -13.30 25.38 4.06
CA LYS A 83 -11.91 25.89 4.09
C LYS A 83 -10.96 25.08 3.19
N ILE A 84 -11.34 23.89 2.75
CA ILE A 84 -10.51 23.05 1.87
C ILE A 84 -10.45 23.70 0.49
N ALA A 85 -9.24 24.06 0.05
CA ALA A 85 -9.05 24.78 -1.22
C ALA A 85 -9.41 23.94 -2.45
N LYS A 86 -8.99 22.66 -2.47
CA LYS A 86 -9.21 21.76 -3.60
C LYS A 86 -10.67 21.32 -3.65
N LYS A 87 -11.36 21.65 -4.74
CA LYS A 87 -12.79 21.32 -4.92
C LYS A 87 -13.08 19.84 -4.70
N PHE A 88 -12.28 18.95 -5.27
CA PHE A 88 -12.46 17.50 -5.12
C PHE A 88 -12.46 17.04 -3.66
N TRP A 89 -11.48 17.46 -2.86
CA TRP A 89 -11.40 17.11 -1.43
C TRP A 89 -12.50 17.78 -0.61
N ARG A 90 -12.86 19.02 -0.95
CA ARG A 90 -13.99 19.72 -0.33
C ARG A 90 -15.31 18.99 -0.58
N ASP A 91 -15.55 18.54 -1.81
CA ASP A 91 -16.75 17.80 -2.17
C ASP A 91 -16.81 16.44 -1.45
N GLN A 92 -15.66 15.77 -1.29
CA GLN A 92 -15.56 14.55 -0.51
C GLN A 92 -15.90 14.80 0.98
N CYS A 93 -15.30 15.83 1.57
CA CYS A 93 -15.57 16.25 2.95
C CYS A 93 -17.05 16.53 3.19
N LEU A 94 -17.72 17.21 2.25
CA LEU A 94 -19.13 17.60 2.35
C LEU A 94 -20.12 16.47 2.05
N HIS A 95 -19.85 15.64 1.04
CA HIS A 95 -20.89 14.81 0.42
C HIS A 95 -20.57 13.31 0.41
N TRP A 96 -19.32 12.90 0.65
CA TRP A 96 -19.00 11.48 0.65
C TRP A 96 -19.62 10.81 1.88
N ASN A 97 -20.44 9.79 1.65
CA ASN A 97 -21.03 9.00 2.72
C ASN A 97 -20.11 7.83 3.10
N TRP A 98 -19.24 8.03 4.10
CA TRP A 98 -18.46 6.96 4.70
C TRP A 98 -19.26 6.30 5.81
N ASN A 99 -20.19 5.42 5.44
CA ASN A 99 -21.07 4.73 6.38
C ASN A 99 -20.54 3.32 6.71
N LYS A 100 -21.29 2.64 7.58
CA LYS A 100 -20.98 1.28 8.00
C LYS A 100 -20.86 0.30 6.83
N GLU A 101 -21.73 0.41 5.83
CA GLU A 101 -21.69 -0.44 4.65
C GLU A 101 -20.40 -0.22 3.83
N ALA A 102 -19.97 1.03 3.66
CA ALA A 102 -18.72 1.37 2.97
C ALA A 102 -17.49 0.85 3.75
N LEU A 103 -17.45 1.07 5.06
CA LEU A 103 -16.38 0.59 5.92
C LEU A 103 -16.30 -0.95 5.92
N ASP A 104 -17.43 -1.62 6.06
CA ASP A 104 -17.51 -3.09 6.05
C ASP A 104 -17.07 -3.66 4.71
N LEU A 105 -17.50 -3.06 3.60
CA LEU A 105 -17.07 -3.46 2.27
C LEU A 105 -15.55 -3.27 2.06
N LYS A 106 -14.99 -2.18 2.59
CA LYS A 106 -13.53 -1.96 2.55
C LYS A 106 -12.81 -3.04 3.36
N MET A 107 -13.19 -3.24 4.61
CA MET A 107 -12.57 -4.23 5.49
C MET A 107 -12.60 -5.65 4.90
N ASP A 108 -13.73 -6.06 4.30
CA ASP A 108 -13.87 -7.33 3.60
C ASP A 108 -12.91 -7.43 2.39
N ARG A 109 -12.84 -6.39 1.55
CA ARG A 109 -11.94 -6.36 0.39
C ARG A 109 -10.47 -6.41 0.79
N LEU A 110 -10.07 -5.63 1.79
CA LEU A 110 -8.71 -5.68 2.33
C LEU A 110 -8.38 -7.08 2.86
N ALA A 111 -9.31 -7.71 3.59
CA ALA A 111 -9.11 -9.06 4.12
C ALA A 111 -8.96 -10.11 3.01
N LYS A 112 -9.72 -9.98 1.91
CA LYS A 112 -9.56 -10.83 0.73
C LYS A 112 -8.16 -10.74 0.13
N VAL A 113 -7.55 -9.54 0.08
CA VAL A 113 -6.16 -9.36 -0.39
C VAL A 113 -5.17 -10.03 0.56
N VAL A 114 -5.32 -9.81 1.88
CA VAL A 114 -4.45 -10.44 2.89
C VAL A 114 -4.46 -11.97 2.75
N ARG A 115 -5.62 -12.57 2.48
CA ARG A 115 -5.79 -14.02 2.29
C ARG A 115 -5.15 -14.57 1.02
N GLN A 116 -4.76 -13.75 0.05
CA GLN A 116 -4.03 -14.24 -1.13
C GLN A 116 -2.60 -14.67 -0.80
N VAL A 117 -2.10 -14.31 0.39
CA VAL A 117 -0.76 -14.66 0.86
C VAL A 117 -0.80 -15.99 1.62
N ASN A 118 0.27 -16.78 1.47
CA ASN A 118 0.50 -18.00 2.25
C ASN A 118 -0.67 -19.00 2.14
N GLU A 119 -1.14 -19.25 0.92
CA GLU A 119 -2.17 -20.25 0.63
C GLU A 119 -3.47 -20.05 1.43
N GLY A 120 -3.95 -18.81 1.59
CA GLY A 120 -5.17 -18.52 2.34
C GLY A 120 -4.95 -18.20 3.81
N LYS A 121 -3.76 -18.50 4.36
CA LYS A 121 -3.45 -18.34 5.80
C LYS A 121 -3.07 -16.90 6.17
N GLY A 122 -2.85 -16.05 5.16
CA GLY A 122 -2.31 -14.70 5.37
C GLY A 122 -0.83 -14.72 5.78
N PRO A 123 -0.16 -13.56 5.73
CA PRO A 123 1.23 -13.44 6.17
C PRO A 123 1.36 -13.73 7.68
N ASP A 124 2.54 -14.16 8.13
CA ASP A 124 2.87 -14.26 9.55
C ASP A 124 3.04 -12.88 10.18
N LEU A 125 3.60 -11.94 9.40
CA LEU A 125 3.79 -10.53 9.74
C LEU A 125 3.15 -9.64 8.67
N LEU A 126 2.16 -8.84 9.07
CA LEU A 126 1.48 -7.87 8.21
C LEU A 126 1.79 -6.45 8.69
N PHE A 127 2.41 -5.66 7.84
CA PHE A 127 2.72 -4.25 8.08
C PHE A 127 1.83 -3.36 7.23
N LEU A 128 1.27 -2.31 7.83
CA LEU A 128 0.22 -1.50 7.23
C LEU A 128 0.61 -0.03 7.21
N GLN A 129 0.07 0.69 6.22
CA GLN A 129 0.11 2.14 6.12
C GLN A 129 -1.31 2.68 5.92
N GLU A 130 -1.55 3.92 6.34
CA GLU A 130 -2.85 4.60 6.23
C GLU A 130 -3.96 3.94 7.07
N VAL A 131 -3.62 3.58 8.30
CA VAL A 131 -4.58 3.14 9.31
C VAL A 131 -4.82 4.29 10.28
N GLU A 132 -6.09 4.60 10.55
CA GLU A 132 -6.43 5.76 11.36
C GLU A 132 -5.96 5.68 12.80
N ASN A 133 -6.36 4.61 13.48
CA ASN A 133 -6.12 4.44 14.90
C ASN A 133 -6.11 2.96 15.29
N LYS A 134 -5.76 2.67 16.54
CA LYS A 134 -5.66 1.28 17.02
C LYS A 134 -7.02 0.58 17.09
N ASP A 135 -8.12 1.31 17.21
CA ASP A 135 -9.45 0.73 17.38
C ASP A 135 -10.00 0.21 16.06
N VAL A 136 -9.90 0.96 14.95
CA VAL A 136 -10.27 0.46 13.61
C VAL A 136 -9.43 -0.74 13.19
N LEU A 137 -8.14 -0.76 13.56
CA LEU A 137 -7.26 -1.89 13.31
C LEU A 137 -7.71 -3.16 14.04
N LYS A 138 -8.08 -3.02 15.32
CA LYS A 138 -8.61 -4.13 16.14
C LYS A 138 -9.97 -4.59 15.64
N ASP A 139 -10.83 -3.67 15.22
CA ASP A 139 -12.14 -4.02 14.64
C ASP A 139 -11.96 -4.86 13.37
N TRP A 140 -11.09 -4.42 12.46
CA TRP A 140 -10.75 -5.17 11.25
C TRP A 140 -10.21 -6.57 11.58
N ASN A 141 -9.25 -6.66 12.51
CA ASN A 141 -8.70 -7.94 12.94
C ASN A 141 -9.78 -8.87 13.51
N THR A 142 -10.66 -8.34 14.36
CA THR A 142 -11.69 -9.12 15.07
C THR A 142 -12.81 -9.59 14.15
N ARG A 143 -13.20 -8.77 13.17
CA ARG A 143 -14.38 -9.03 12.33
C ARG A 143 -14.05 -9.77 11.04
N TYR A 144 -12.87 -9.53 10.45
CA TYR A 144 -12.55 -10.01 9.10
C TYR A 144 -11.30 -10.88 9.02
N LEU A 145 -10.43 -10.86 10.03
CA LEU A 145 -9.16 -11.62 10.07
C LEU A 145 -9.04 -12.55 11.28
N LYS A 146 -10.11 -12.74 12.06
CA LYS A 146 -10.06 -13.44 13.35
C LYS A 146 -9.51 -14.86 13.26
N ASP A 147 -9.89 -15.58 12.22
CA ASP A 147 -9.44 -16.93 11.91
C ASP A 147 -7.98 -17.00 11.44
N LEU A 148 -7.37 -15.88 11.05
CA LEU A 148 -5.95 -15.82 10.68
C LEU A 148 -5.01 -15.75 11.89
N GLY A 149 -5.54 -15.60 13.11
CA GLY A 149 -4.76 -15.81 14.34
C GLY A 149 -3.75 -14.71 14.70
N TYR A 150 -3.92 -13.48 14.18
CA TYR A 150 -3.08 -12.35 14.58
C TYR A 150 -3.32 -11.99 16.05
N SER A 151 -2.40 -12.41 16.91
CA SER A 151 -2.45 -12.19 18.36
C SER A 151 -1.81 -10.88 18.80
N GLN A 152 -0.90 -10.33 17.97
CA GLN A 152 -0.21 -9.09 18.23
C GLN A 152 -0.75 -7.98 17.33
N VAL A 153 -1.30 -6.93 17.92
CA VAL A 153 -1.91 -5.79 17.20
C VAL A 153 -1.28 -4.48 17.68
N GLY A 154 -0.59 -3.79 16.78
CA GLY A 154 0.17 -2.59 17.13
C GLY A 154 -0.03 -1.42 16.19
N LEU A 155 -0.26 -0.26 16.79
CA LEU A 155 -0.24 1.07 16.17
C LEU A 155 0.19 2.03 17.29
N ILE A 156 1.12 2.94 16.99
CA ILE A 156 1.50 4.03 17.89
C ILE A 156 1.09 5.33 17.20
N GLU A 157 0.22 6.10 17.84
CA GLU A 157 -0.30 7.36 17.31
C GLU A 157 0.84 8.34 16.97
N GLY A 158 0.87 8.77 15.71
CA GLY A 158 1.81 9.76 15.22
C GLY A 158 1.35 11.20 15.47
N SER A 159 2.16 12.15 15.01
CA SER A 159 1.80 13.58 14.99
C SER A 159 1.10 14.01 13.69
N ASP A 160 0.84 13.07 12.78
CA ASP A 160 0.15 13.35 11.51
C ASP A 160 -1.33 13.53 11.79
N LEU A 161 -1.81 14.76 11.58
CA LEU A 161 -3.20 15.13 11.85
C LEU A 161 -4.17 14.44 10.91
N ARG A 162 -3.72 13.92 9.77
CA ARG A 162 -4.58 13.17 8.85
C ARG A 162 -5.01 11.83 9.42
N GLY A 163 -4.32 11.28 10.43
CA GLY A 163 -4.61 9.94 10.93
C GLY A 163 -4.29 8.86 9.90
N ILE A 164 -3.10 8.87 9.32
CA ILE A 164 -2.67 7.84 8.34
C ILE A 164 -1.45 7.09 8.84
N ASP A 165 -1.57 6.57 10.05
CA ASP A 165 -0.48 5.95 10.79
C ASP A 165 -0.04 4.61 10.19
N VAL A 166 1.15 4.18 10.63
CA VAL A 166 1.71 2.86 10.32
C VAL A 166 1.34 1.88 11.43
N ALA A 167 1.10 0.62 11.05
CA ALA A 167 0.64 -0.40 11.98
C ALA A 167 1.18 -1.79 11.65
N PHE A 168 0.95 -2.74 12.55
CA PHE A 168 1.21 -4.15 12.30
C PHE A 168 0.16 -5.08 12.92
N LEU A 169 -0.02 -6.23 12.28
CA LEU A 169 -0.66 -7.43 12.80
C LEU A 169 0.35 -8.58 12.73
N SER A 170 0.50 -9.37 13.79
CA SER A 170 1.49 -10.46 13.83
C SER A 170 0.96 -11.70 14.54
N ARG A 171 1.33 -12.86 13.99
CA ARG A 171 1.21 -14.17 14.63
C ARG A 171 2.41 -14.50 15.52
N LEU A 172 3.57 -13.90 15.24
CA LEU A 172 4.79 -14.08 16.01
C LEU A 172 4.83 -13.18 17.25
N PRO A 173 5.44 -13.62 18.36
CA PRO A 173 5.59 -12.82 19.57
C PRO A 173 6.43 -11.56 19.32
N ILE A 174 6.01 -10.43 19.89
CA ILE A 174 6.82 -9.21 19.94
C ILE A 174 7.96 -9.43 20.95
N LYS A 175 9.17 -9.00 20.58
CA LYS A 175 10.33 -8.94 21.48
C LYS A 175 10.63 -7.48 21.82
N GLY A 176 10.44 -7.11 23.08
CA GLY A 176 10.62 -5.74 23.57
C GLY A 176 9.44 -4.81 23.30
N THR A 177 9.67 -3.50 23.37
CA THR A 177 8.62 -2.48 23.22
C THR A 177 8.71 -1.83 21.84
N PRO A 178 7.64 -1.82 21.03
CA PRO A 178 7.60 -1.07 19.78
C PRO A 178 7.86 0.42 20.00
N GLN A 179 8.56 1.07 19.07
CA GLN A 179 8.94 2.48 19.17
C GLN A 179 8.60 3.24 17.89
N LEU A 180 8.10 4.46 18.02
CA LEU A 180 7.85 5.35 16.90
C LEU A 180 8.92 6.43 16.85
N HIS A 181 9.84 6.31 15.90
CA HIS A 181 10.96 7.23 15.73
C HIS A 181 10.56 8.44 14.90
N LYS A 182 10.71 9.64 15.45
CA LYS A 182 10.51 10.89 14.69
C LYS A 182 11.76 11.17 13.86
N ILE A 183 11.58 11.50 12.59
CA ILE A 183 12.68 11.88 11.70
C ILE A 183 13.06 13.34 11.99
N PRO A 184 14.32 13.64 12.34
CA PRO A 184 14.77 14.99 12.68
C PRO A 184 15.06 15.80 11.41
N PHE A 185 14.02 16.08 10.62
CA PHE A 185 14.16 16.89 9.41
C PHE A 185 14.74 18.28 9.72
N LYS A 186 15.74 18.68 8.94
CA LYS A 186 16.36 20.02 9.00
C LYS A 186 15.93 20.81 7.77
N ASN A 187 15.76 22.13 7.93
CA ASN A 187 15.48 23.07 6.82
C ASN A 187 14.19 22.78 6.03
N ILE A 188 13.14 22.27 6.68
CA ILE A 188 11.82 22.04 6.07
C ILE A 188 10.78 23.03 6.61
N LYS A 189 9.79 23.37 5.79
CA LYS A 189 8.67 24.24 6.20
C LYS A 189 7.79 23.53 7.23
N GLN A 190 7.15 24.28 8.12
CA GLN A 190 6.24 23.72 9.11
C GLN A 190 5.09 22.92 8.47
N SER A 191 4.54 23.40 7.35
CA SER A 191 3.51 22.66 6.60
C SER A 191 4.00 21.32 6.07
N GLN A 192 5.26 21.24 5.62
CA GLN A 192 5.86 19.98 5.17
C GLN A 192 6.07 19.01 6.34
N LYS A 193 6.40 19.53 7.53
CA LYS A 193 6.58 18.72 8.74
C LYS A 193 5.27 18.06 9.18
N GLN A 194 4.14 18.74 9.00
CA GLN A 194 2.81 18.18 9.29
C GLN A 194 2.46 16.99 8.39
N ASP A 195 3.07 16.90 7.20
CA ASP A 195 2.86 15.79 6.26
C ASP A 195 3.80 14.59 6.48
N THR A 196 4.65 14.65 7.51
CA THR A 196 5.62 13.59 7.85
C THR A 196 5.10 12.69 8.96
N ARG A 197 5.53 11.42 8.95
CA ARG A 197 5.20 10.43 9.98
C ARG A 197 6.48 9.83 10.57
N GLY A 198 6.33 9.23 11.74
CA GLY A 198 7.41 8.47 12.36
C GLY A 198 7.67 7.13 11.68
N ILE A 199 8.81 6.53 12.00
CA ILE A 199 9.20 5.18 11.60
C ILE A 199 8.90 4.24 12.75
N LEU A 200 8.01 3.26 12.54
CA LEU A 200 7.67 2.29 13.58
C LEU A 200 8.70 1.16 13.58
N GLN A 201 9.49 1.08 14.65
CA GLN A 201 10.37 -0.04 14.93
C GLN A 201 9.64 -1.07 15.79
N VAL A 202 9.65 -2.33 15.37
CA VAL A 202 9.15 -3.47 16.15
C VAL A 202 10.06 -4.68 15.91
N SER A 203 10.29 -5.47 16.96
CA SER A 203 11.07 -6.70 16.86
C SER A 203 10.20 -7.92 17.17
N PHE A 204 10.44 -9.02 16.48
CA PHE A 204 9.70 -10.28 16.63
C PHE A 204 10.65 -11.44 16.92
N GLN A 205 10.20 -12.40 17.71
CA GLN A 205 10.89 -13.68 17.88
C GLN A 205 10.51 -14.61 16.72
N LEU A 206 11.51 -15.06 15.97
CA LEU A 206 11.35 -16.03 14.89
C LEU A 206 11.28 -17.46 15.44
N PRO A 207 10.80 -18.45 14.64
CA PRO A 207 10.68 -19.84 15.08
C PRO A 207 12.01 -20.52 15.48
N ASP A 208 13.14 -19.97 15.06
CA ASP A 208 14.50 -20.42 15.39
C ASP A 208 15.15 -19.58 16.51
N ASP A 209 14.34 -18.87 17.29
CA ASP A 209 14.72 -17.97 18.39
C ASP A 209 15.54 -16.74 17.99
N GLN A 210 15.82 -16.57 16.69
CA GLN A 210 16.42 -15.34 16.19
C GLN A 210 15.43 -14.17 16.31
N THR A 211 15.97 -12.96 16.24
CA THR A 211 15.17 -11.74 16.35
C THR A 211 15.14 -11.01 15.01
N LEU A 212 13.93 -10.82 14.47
CA LEU A 212 13.71 -9.98 13.31
C LEU A 212 13.26 -8.59 13.78
N THR A 213 14.06 -7.56 13.51
CA THR A 213 13.67 -6.16 13.72
C THR A 213 13.20 -5.56 12.40
N VAL A 214 12.01 -4.97 12.41
CA VAL A 214 11.38 -4.35 11.25
C VAL A 214 11.16 -2.87 11.50
N PHE A 215 11.40 -2.07 10.47
CA PHE A 215 11.08 -0.64 10.42
C PHE A 215 9.97 -0.42 9.41
N VAL A 216 8.77 -0.10 9.89
CA VAL A 216 7.62 0.23 9.03
C VAL A 216 7.63 1.72 8.75
N VAL A 217 7.57 2.05 7.46
CA VAL A 217 7.65 3.43 6.97
C VAL A 217 6.45 3.77 6.10
N HIS A 218 6.07 5.04 6.15
CA HIS A 218 5.20 5.65 5.15
C HIS A 218 5.76 7.06 4.89
N PHE A 219 6.54 7.23 3.82
CA PHE A 219 7.16 8.53 3.51
C PHE A 219 6.20 9.45 2.73
N PRO A 220 6.41 10.79 2.77
CA PRO A 220 5.50 11.74 2.11
C PRO A 220 5.40 11.47 0.62
N ALA A 221 4.22 11.74 0.04
CA ALA A 221 3.97 11.47 -1.37
C ALA A 221 4.93 12.24 -2.31
N PRO A 222 5.14 11.79 -3.56
CA PRO A 222 6.15 12.34 -4.46
C PRO A 222 6.01 13.82 -4.82
N PHE A 223 4.86 14.45 -4.59
CA PHE A 223 4.69 15.90 -4.79
C PHE A 223 5.50 16.74 -3.79
N HIS A 224 5.92 16.14 -2.67
CA HIS A 224 6.84 16.76 -1.74
C HIS A 224 8.31 16.63 -2.20
N PRO A 225 9.21 17.51 -1.71
CA PRO A 225 10.64 17.40 -1.99
C PRO A 225 11.20 16.02 -1.61
N ALA A 226 12.14 15.53 -2.42
CA ALA A 226 12.78 14.21 -2.21
C ALA A 226 13.46 14.09 -0.83
N GLN A 227 13.91 15.20 -0.25
CA GLN A 227 14.53 15.26 1.08
C GLN A 227 13.61 14.76 2.21
N LEU A 228 12.29 14.71 1.99
CA LEU A 228 11.34 14.16 2.96
C LEU A 228 11.22 12.62 2.88
N ARG A 229 11.87 12.00 1.88
CA ARG A 229 11.84 10.55 1.59
C ARG A 229 13.23 9.92 1.55
N ALA A 230 14.28 10.68 1.84
CA ALA A 230 15.68 10.29 1.74
C ALA A 230 16.26 9.90 3.09
#